data_AF-A0A933HVG3-F1
#
_entry.id   AF-A0A933HVG3-F1
#
_cell.length_a   1.000
_cell.length_b   1.000
_cell.length_c   1.000
_cell.angle_alpha   90.00
_cell.angle_beta   90.00
_cell.angle_gamma   90.00
#
_symmetry.space_group_name_H-M   'P 1'
#
loop_
_entity.id
_entity.type
_entity.pdbx_description
1 polymer ?
#
loop_
_entity_poly.entity_id
_entity_poly.type
_entity_poly.pdbx_seq_one_letter_code
_entity_poly.pdbx_strand_id
1 'polypeptide(L)' 'MGETSSADLGTLRAGGKADVPFSFEVPQEGPVSYDGKLLCIVWEVRVHVDVPWATDIEESFPVAPPPR' A
#
# COMPACT_ATOMS: atom_id res chain seq x y z
N MET A 1 2.58 -2.91 13.60
CA MET A 1 3.59 -3.68 12.85
C MET A 1 2.97 -3.88 11.47
N GLY A 2 3.41 -3.12 10.46
CA GLY A 2 2.80 -3.19 9.13
C GLY A 2 3.28 -4.43 8.38
N GLU A 3 2.36 -5.16 7.76
CA GLU A 3 2.73 -6.27 6.88
C GLU A 3 3.29 -5.67 5.58
N THR A 4 4.52 -6.04 5.23
CA THR A 4 5.17 -5.60 3.99
C THR A 4 5.34 -6.82 3.09
N SER A 5 4.73 -6.80 1.90
CA SER A 5 4.94 -7.80 0.86
C SER A 5 5.89 -7.23 -0.19
N SER A 6 6.94 -7.96 -0.54
CA SER A 6 7.92 -7.58 -1.56
C SER A 6 8.04 -8.69 -2.59
N ALA A 7 8.07 -8.31 -3.86
CA ALA A 7 8.23 -9.22 -4.99
C ALA A 7 9.28 -8.66 -5.94
N ASP A 8 10.22 -9.50 -6.37
CA ASP A 8 11.16 -9.16 -7.43
C ASP A 8 10.47 -9.32 -8.79
N LEU A 9 10.33 -8.20 -9.51
CA LEU A 9 9.67 -8.13 -10.81
C LEU A 9 10.62 -8.41 -11.98
N GLY A 10 11.93 -8.50 -11.73
CA GLY A 10 12.92 -8.64 -12.78
C GLY A 10 12.87 -7.50 -13.80
N THR A 11 12.98 -7.82 -15.10
CA THR A 11 12.98 -6.81 -16.16
C THR A 11 11.57 -6.53 -16.70
N LEU A 12 11.02 -5.36 -16.40
CA LEU A 12 9.82 -4.84 -17.05
C LEU A 12 10.16 -4.10 -18.34
N ARG A 13 9.37 -4.33 -19.39
CA ARG A 13 9.51 -3.63 -20.68
C ARG A 13 8.50 -2.51 -20.79
N ALA A 14 8.82 -1.48 -21.57
CA ALA A 14 7.87 -0.41 -21.90
C ALA A 14 6.58 -1.00 -22.51
N GLY A 15 5.42 -0.60 -21.95
CA GLY A 15 4.10 -1.15 -22.32
C GLY A 15 3.79 -2.53 -21.72
N GLY A 16 4.73 -3.13 -20.98
CA GLY A 16 4.50 -4.35 -20.21
C GLY A 16 3.68 -4.08 -18.95
N LYS A 17 2.97 -5.11 -18.50
CA LYS A 17 2.22 -5.11 -17.24
C LYS A 17 2.76 -6.23 -16.34
N ALA A 18 2.95 -5.93 -15.06
CA ALA A 18 3.21 -6.91 -14.03
C ALA A 18 2.10 -6.84 -12.97
N ASP A 19 1.58 -7.99 -12.59
CA ASP A 19 0.57 -8.13 -11.56
C ASP A 19 1.25 -8.68 -10.30
N VAL A 20 1.21 -7.93 -9.20
CA VAL A 20 1.76 -8.31 -7.89
C VAL A 20 0.60 -8.58 -6.94
N PRO A 21 0.14 -9.83 -6.83
CA PRO A 21 -0.94 -10.16 -5.91
C PRO A 21 -0.45 -10.00 -4.46
N PHE A 22 -1.26 -9.36 -3.64
CA PHE A 22 -1.04 -9.26 -2.20
C PHE A 22 -2.37 -9.43 -1.46
N SER A 23 -2.27 -9.85 -0.20
CA SER A 23 -3.40 -9.95 0.73
C SER A 23 -2.90 -9.62 2.12
N PHE A 24 -3.74 -8.99 2.91
CA PHE A 24 -3.48 -8.72 4.31
C PHE A 24 -4.79 -8.84 5.08
N GLU A 25 -4.70 -9.11 6.38
CA GLU A 25 -5.87 -9.12 7.25
C GLU A 25 -6.01 -7.75 7.92
N VAL A 26 -7.20 -7.16 7.86
CA VAL A 26 -7.47 -5.91 8.56
C VAL A 26 -7.66 -6.22 10.06
N PRO A 27 -6.84 -5.66 10.97
CA PRO A 27 -6.98 -5.93 12.40
C PRO A 27 -8.32 -5.41 12.94
N GLN A 28 -9.10 -6.25 13.63
CA GLN A 28 -10.35 -5.82 14.28
C GLN A 28 -10.14 -4.81 15.39
N GLU A 29 -9.02 -4.91 16.12
CA GLU A 29 -8.66 -4.00 17.22
C GLU A 29 -7.98 -2.71 16.73
N GLY A 30 -7.88 -2.53 15.41
CA GLY A 30 -7.26 -1.36 14.82
C GLY A 30 -8.04 -0.05 15.10
N PRO A 31 -7.36 1.10 15.13
CA PRO A 31 -8.03 2.38 15.29
C PRO A 31 -9.03 2.64 14.16
N VAL A 32 -10.21 3.14 14.52
CA VAL A 32 -11.26 3.50 13.55
C VAL A 32 -10.76 4.66 12.70
N SER A 33 -11.08 4.63 11.40
CA SER A 33 -10.77 5.76 10.52
C SER A 33 -11.51 7.01 10.99
N TYR A 34 -10.79 8.12 11.08
CA TYR A 34 -11.31 9.40 11.53
C TYR A 34 -10.72 10.49 10.65
N ASP A 35 -11.55 11.22 9.91
CA ASP A 35 -11.15 12.41 9.18
C ASP A 35 -11.65 13.64 9.94
N GLY A 36 -10.73 14.29 10.65
CA GLY A 36 -11.01 15.50 11.43
C GLY A 36 -10.03 16.62 11.10
N LYS A 37 -10.43 17.85 11.44
CA LYS A 37 -9.64 19.07 11.11
C LYS A 37 -8.27 19.14 11.81
N LEU A 38 -8.10 18.45 12.93
CA LEU A 38 -6.88 18.46 13.74
C LEU A 38 -6.15 17.11 13.73
N LEU A 39 -6.84 16.04 13.35
CA LEU A 39 -6.31 14.67 13.33
C LEU A 39 -6.99 13.89 12.21
N CYS A 40 -6.19 13.17 11.44
CA CYS A 40 -6.66 12.20 10.47
C CYS A 40 -6.06 10.82 10.80
N ILE A 41 -6.93 9.81 10.95
CA ILE A 41 -6.59 8.40 11.04
C ILE A 41 -7.14 7.76 9.78
N VAL A 42 -6.27 7.41 8.85
CA VAL A 42 -6.60 6.78 7.58
C VAL A 42 -5.80 5.50 7.41
N TRP A 43 -6.46 4.48 6.88
CA TRP A 43 -5.84 3.22 6.49
C TRP A 43 -5.55 3.27 4.99
N GLU A 44 -4.35 2.87 4.62
CA GLU A 44 -3.92 2.86 3.23
C GLU A 44 -2.97 1.69 2.94
N VAL A 45 -3.01 1.21 1.70
CA VAL A 45 -1.95 0.37 1.13
C VAL A 45 -0.97 1.30 0.42
N ARG A 46 0.30 1.21 0.79
CA ARG A 46 1.39 1.90 0.09
C ARG A 46 2.11 0.93 -0.82
N VAL A 47 2.27 1.32 -2.07
CA VAL A 47 3.08 0.61 -3.07
C VAL A 47 4.37 1.38 -3.25
N HIS A 48 5.49 0.69 -3.07
CA HIS A 48 6.82 1.22 -3.31
C HIS A 48 7.48 0.38 -4.40
N VAL A 49 7.95 1.04 -5.47
CA VAL A 49 8.64 0.39 -6.58
C VAL A 49 10.08 0.90 -6.62
N ASP A 50 10.99 0.02 -6.23
CA ASP A 50 12.43 0.26 -6.31
C ASP A 50 12.87 0.22 -7.78
N VAL A 51 13.35 1.36 -8.31
CA VAL A 51 13.82 1.42 -9.70
C VAL A 51 15.34 1.62 -9.70
N PRO A 52 16.13 0.64 -10.16
CA PRO A 52 17.57 0.77 -10.20
C PRO A 52 18.01 2.03 -10.93
N TRP A 53 18.83 2.84 -10.27
CA TRP A 53 19.45 4.06 -10.83
C TRP A 53 18.46 5.18 -11.18
N ALA A 54 17.23 5.11 -10.67
CA ALA A 54 16.22 6.15 -10.83
C ALA A 54 15.57 6.48 -9.48
N THR A 55 14.59 7.38 -9.50
CA THR A 55 13.78 7.69 -8.32
C THR A 55 12.73 6.61 -8.14
N ASP A 56 12.57 6.14 -6.91
CA ASP A 56 11.55 5.18 -6.55
C ASP A 56 10.16 5.79 -6.73
N ILE A 57 9.20 4.93 -7.07
CA ILE A 57 7.82 5.34 -7.30
C ILE A 57 7.00 4.92 -6.10
N GLU A 58 6.29 5.87 -5.52
CA GLU A 58 5.42 5.67 -4.36
C GLU A 58 3.99 6.05 -4.71
N GLU A 59 3.05 5.16 -4.41
CA GLU A 59 1.62 5.38 -4.59
C GLU A 59 0.87 4.86 -3.36
N SER A 60 -0.16 5.60 -2.92
CA SER A 60 -0.99 5.23 -1.77
C SER A 60 -2.45 5.05 -2.18
N PHE A 61 -3.06 3.96 -1.72
CA PHE A 61 -4.45 3.63 -1.98
C PHE A 61 -5.23 3.51 -0.66
N PRO A 62 -6.32 4.28 -0.46
CA PRO A 62 -7.09 4.19 0.77
C PRO A 62 -7.78 2.84 0.89
N VAL A 63 -7.79 2.29 2.11
CA VAL A 63 -8.50 1.06 2.47
C VAL A 63 -9.74 1.42 3.26
N ALA A 64 -10.84 0.71 2.99
CA ALA A 64 -12.05 0.89 3.79
C ALA A 64 -11.77 0.59 5.28
N PRO A 65 -12.33 1.38 6.22
CA PRO A 65 -12.18 1.09 7.64
C PRO A 65 -12.67 -0.33 7.97
N PRO A 66 -12.08 -1.00 8.97
CA PRO A 66 -12.63 -2.26 9.45
C PRO A 66 -14.11 -2.09 9.83
N PRO A 67 -14.99 -3.03 9.42
CA PRO A 67 -16.38 -3.03 9.85
C PRO A 67 -16.45 -3.21 11.39
N ARG A 68 -17.35 -2.49 12.04
CA ARG A 68 -17.64 -2.65 13.48
C ARG A 68 -18.63 -3.78 13.73
#